data_AF-A0A8T6X2P3-F1
#
_entry.id   AF-A0A8T6X2P3-F1
#
_cell.length_a   1.000
_cell.length_b   1.000
_cell.length_c   1.000
_cell.angle_alpha   90.00
_cell.angle_beta   90.00
_cell.angle_gamma   90.00
#
_symmetry.space_group_name_H-M   'P 1'
#
loop_
_entity.id
_entity.type
_entity.pdbx_description
1 polymer ?
#
loop_
_entity_poly.entity_id
_entity_poly.type
_entity_poly.pdbx_seq_one_letter_code
_entity_poly.pdbx_strand_id
1 'polypeptide(L)' 'MPTSVQMEGDGTYVITVQIGSETQDITYRFMAWDVLGHSSETDEVHITVIDTFSPE' A
#
# COMPACT_ATOMS: atom_id res chain seq x y z
N MET A 1 1.38 6.49 9.95
CA MET A 1 1.87 5.27 9.31
C MET A 1 2.92 5.69 8.29
N PRO A 2 4.20 5.37 8.50
CA PRO A 2 5.20 5.59 7.47
C PRO A 2 4.92 4.65 6.29
N THR A 3 4.97 5.21 5.08
CA THR A 3 4.86 4.47 3.83
C THR A 3 6.15 4.70 3.04
N SER A 4 6.76 3.63 2.54
CA SER A 4 7.88 3.72 1.60
C SER A 4 7.47 3.19 0.23
N VAL A 5 8.05 3.78 -0.81
CA VAL A 5 7.88 3.36 -2.20
C VAL A 5 9.27 3.09 -2.78
N GLN A 6 9.45 1.92 -3.36
CA GLN A 6 10.68 1.52 -4.05
C GLN A 6 10.36 1.15 -5.51
N MET A 7 11.20 1.60 -6.45
CA MET A 7 11.11 1.21 -7.86
C MET A 7 12.15 0.12 -8.14
N GLU A 8 11.72 -1.03 -8.65
CA GLU A 8 12.57 -2.21 -8.87
C GLU A 8 13.29 -2.20 -10.24
N GLY A 9 13.11 -1.14 -11.03
CA GLY A 9 13.84 -0.91 -12.29
C GLY A 9 13.21 -1.54 -13.54
N ASP A 10 12.19 -2.39 -13.39
CA ASP A 10 11.42 -3.02 -14.47
C ASP A 10 10.02 -2.40 -14.66
N GLY A 11 9.78 -1.26 -14.01
CA GLY A 11 8.45 -0.64 -13.93
C GLY A 11 7.60 -1.16 -12.76
N THR A 12 8.11 -2.07 -11.94
CA THR A 12 7.46 -2.52 -10.70
C THR A 12 7.73 -1.52 -9.57
N TYR A 13 6.66 -1.22 -8.82
CA TYR A 13 6.71 -0.41 -7.59
C TYR A 13 6.30 -1.26 -6.40
N VAL A 14 7.14 -1.29 -5.37
CA VAL A 14 6.84 -1.95 -4.09
C VAL A 14 6.49 -0.87 -3.07
N ILE A 15 5.30 -1.00 -2.46
CA ILE A 15 4.80 -0.08 -1.45
C ILE A 15 4.71 -0.83 -0.12
N THR A 16 5.46 -0.36 0.87
CA THR A 16 5.43 -0.93 2.22
C THR A 16 4.70 0.03 3.15
N VAL A 17 3.60 -0.44 3.74
CA VAL A 17 2.82 0.29 4.74
C VAL A 17 3.08 -0.34 6.09
N GLN A 18 3.67 0.44 7.01
CA GLN A 18 3.82 0.02 8.40
C GLN A 18 2.52 0.30 9.16
N ILE A 19 1.87 -0.76 9.59
CA ILE A 19 0.71 -0.69 10.50
C ILE A 19 1.15 -0.76 11.95
N GLY A 20 0.23 -0.36 12.85
CA GLY A 20 0.45 -0.51 14.29
C GLY A 20 0.43 -1.96 14.77
N SER A 21 0.61 -2.16 16.07
CA SER A 21 0.57 -3.48 16.73
C SER A 21 -0.86 -4.02 16.93
N GLU A 22 -1.89 -3.31 16.49
CA GLU A 22 -3.28 -3.72 16.62
C GLU A 22 -3.81 -4.23 15.28
N THR A 23 -4.86 -5.05 15.33
CA THR A 23 -5.60 -5.45 14.12
C THR A 23 -6.12 -4.21 13.41
N GLN A 24 -5.84 -4.08 12.11
CA GLN A 24 -6.15 -2.90 11.34
C GLN A 24 -6.67 -3.23 9.95
N ASP A 25 -7.76 -2.58 9.56
CA ASP A 25 -8.27 -2.58 8.20
C ASP A 25 -7.54 -1.52 7.37
N ILE A 26 -7.08 -1.91 6.18
CA ILE A 26 -6.44 -1.03 5.21
C ILE A 26 -7.21 -1.11 3.90
N THR A 27 -7.54 0.06 3.37
CA THR A 27 -8.11 0.23 2.04
C THR A 27 -7.13 1.02 1.18
N TYR A 28 -6.82 0.53 -0.02
CA TYR A 28 -5.92 1.23 -0.94
C TYR A 28 -6.32 1.04 -2.41
N ARG A 29 -5.87 1.99 -3.24
CA ARG A 29 -5.88 1.91 -4.71
C ARG A 29 -4.61 2.57 -5.25
N PHE A 30 -4.12 2.14 -6.40
CA PHE A 30 -2.99 2.79 -7.06
C PHE A 30 -3.46 3.73 -8.14
N MET A 31 -2.81 4.89 -8.24
CA MET A 31 -3.03 5.89 -9.27
C MET A 31 -1.70 6.22 -9.94
N ALA A 32 -1.69 6.25 -11.27
CA ALA A 32 -0.56 6.66 -12.08
C ALA A 32 -0.94 7.86 -12.94
N TRP A 33 -0.01 8.79 -13.10
CA TRP A 33 -0.11 9.93 -14.01
C TRP A 33 1.12 10.01 -14.90
N ASP A 34 0.93 10.34 -16.17
CA ASP A 34 2.04 10.71 -17.04
C ASP A 34 2.30 12.23 -17.00
N VAL A 35 3.44 12.65 -17.59
CA VAL A 35 3.84 14.07 -17.65
C VAL A 35 2.94 14.92 -18.56
N LEU A 36 2.08 14.28 -19.35
CA LEU A 36 1.12 14.93 -20.25
C LEU A 36 -0.26 15.07 -19.61
N GLY A 37 -0.45 14.52 -18.40
CA GLY A 37 -1.68 14.62 -17.62
C GLY A 37 -2.67 13.48 -17.83
N HIS A 38 -2.32 12.40 -18.53
CA HIS A 38 -3.16 11.20 -18.56
C HIS A 38 -3.02 10.42 -17.25
N SER A 39 -4.09 9.77 -16.81
CA SER A 39 -4.09 8.98 -15.58
C SER A 39 -4.81 7.65 -15.72
N SER A 40 -4.42 6.69 -14.90
CA SER A 40 -5.10 5.41 -14.70
C SER A 40 -5.11 5.06 -13.22
N GLU A 41 -6.15 4.34 -12.78
CA GLU A 41 -6.25 3.83 -11.43
C GLU A 41 -6.64 2.36 -11.40
N THR A 42 -6.30 1.67 -10.31
CA THR A 42 -6.78 0.32 -10.03
C THR A 42 -8.13 0.38 -9.32
N ASP A 43 -8.81 -0.77 -9.27
CA ASP A 43 -9.90 -0.97 -8.32
C ASP A 43 -9.40 -0.83 -6.87
N GLU A 44 -10.34 -0.59 -5.96
CA GLU A 44 -10.08 -0.54 -4.52
C GLU A 44 -9.84 -1.95 -3.96
N VAL A 45 -8.81 -2.06 -3.11
CA VAL A 45 -8.45 -3.30 -2.41
C VAL A 45 -8.64 -3.10 -0.91
N HIS A 46 -9.31 -4.08 -0.29
CA HIS A 46 -9.50 -4.14 1.16
C HIS A 46 -8.68 -5.29 1.74
N ILE A 47 -7.88 -5.00 2.75
CA ILE A 47 -7.14 -5.99 3.53
C ILE A 47 -7.36 -5.77 5.02
N THR A 48 -7.50 -6.86 5.76
CA THR A 48 -7.47 -6.84 7.23
C THR A 48 -6.14 -7.45 7.65
N VAL A 49 -5.35 -6.69 8.40
CA VAL A 49 -4.12 -7.20 9.00
C VAL A 49 -4.38 -7.51 10.46
N ILE A 50 -4.25 -8.79 10.82
CA ILE A 50 -4.61 -9.31 12.13
C ILE A 50 -3.36 -9.37 13.00
N ASP A 51 -3.44 -8.83 14.21
CA ASP A 51 -2.44 -9.09 15.24
C ASP A 51 -2.60 -10.52 15.77
N THR A 52 -1.60 -11.35 15.53
CA THR A 52 -1.57 -12.75 15.98
C THR A 52 -0.55 -12.99 17.10
N PHE A 53 0.06 -11.94 17.64
CA PHE A 53 1.06 -12.07 18.70
C PHE A 53 0.39 -12.16 20.09
N SER A 54 0.98 -12.96 20.98
CA SER A 54 0.56 -13.00 22.38
C SER A 54 0.99 -11.71 23.11
N PRO A 55 0.20 -11.20 24.06
CA PRO A 55 0.65 -10.12 24.95
C PRO A 55 1.90 -10.54 25.72
N GLU A 56 2.86 -9.62 25.91
CA GLU A 56 4.03 -9.81 26.78
C GLU A 56 3.66 -9.85 28.27
#